data_AF-A0A812ZGY0-F1
#
_entry.id   AF-A0A812ZGY0-F1
#
_cell.length_a   1.000
_cell.length_b   1.000
_cell.length_c   1.000
_cell.angle_alpha   90.00
_cell.angle_beta   90.00
_cell.angle_gamma   90.00
#
_symmetry.space_group_name_H-M   'P 1'
#
loop_
_entity.id
_entity.type
_entity.pdbx_description
1 polymer ?
#
loop_
_entity_poly.entity_id
_entity_poly.type
_entity_poly.pdbx_seq_one_letter_code
_entity_poly.pdbx_strand_id
1 'polypeptide(L)'
;MELALAALIAVPPAVYFAGQRSQAAVAAKWARLGEFKALNDHAAVVEKHFSKEKGTVLLIGSSGFVGVRIQDLLVEAAATHKAALNLVCVDINPPKHLREDMVYFTGDLREPKHIESIYEAMKSRGFPIKGTIHLASIIPFLGIPESFITRVNVDGLQDSVQMAKKHGVMGFLYTSSATCILDGANDAPADGVDEDAPYPAVNMDTYTTTKVAAEKIVSAAH
;
A
#
# COMPACT_ATOMS: atom_id res chain seq x y z
N MET A 1 -11.30 -32.60 -13.57
CA MET A 1 -11.30 -31.12 -13.62
C MET A 1 -10.78 -30.63 -12.27
N GLU A 2 -9.52 -30.98 -12.00
CA GLU A 2 -8.76 -30.72 -10.77
C GLU A 2 -7.31 -30.91 -11.22
N LEU A 3 -6.64 -29.85 -11.67
CA LEU A 3 -5.21 -29.89 -12.05
C LEU A 3 -4.62 -28.48 -12.29
N ALA A 4 -5.10 -27.45 -11.57
CA ALA A 4 -4.59 -26.08 -11.72
C ALA A 4 -4.31 -25.33 -10.40
N LEU A 5 -4.28 -26.03 -9.25
CA LEU A 5 -4.02 -25.40 -7.94
C LEU A 5 -2.67 -25.79 -7.31
N ALA A 6 -1.82 -26.54 -8.00
CA ALA A 6 -0.53 -27.02 -7.46
C ALA A 6 0.72 -26.40 -8.11
N ALA A 7 0.59 -25.36 -8.94
CA ALA A 7 1.70 -24.79 -9.72
C ALA A 7 2.29 -23.48 -9.17
N LEU A 8 1.99 -23.08 -7.92
CA LEU A 8 2.60 -21.89 -7.28
C LEU A 8 3.49 -22.22 -6.05
N ILE A 9 3.88 -23.50 -5.87
CA ILE A 9 4.78 -23.97 -4.79
C ILE A 9 6.08 -24.56 -5.40
N ALA A 10 6.66 -23.90 -6.40
CA ALA A 10 7.93 -24.36 -6.95
C ALA A 10 8.83 -23.19 -7.39
N VAL A 11 9.25 -22.37 -6.43
CA VAL A 11 10.55 -21.71 -6.54
C VAL A 11 11.56 -22.68 -5.92
N PRO A 12 12.50 -23.25 -6.69
CA PRO A 12 13.40 -24.29 -6.17
C PRO A 12 14.30 -23.72 -5.05
N PRO A 13 14.64 -24.52 -4.01
CA PRO A 13 15.45 -24.07 -2.87
C PRO A 13 16.93 -23.78 -3.19
N ALA A 14 17.31 -23.66 -4.46
CA ALA A 14 18.71 -23.71 -4.90
C ALA A 14 19.33 -22.34 -5.23
N VAL A 15 18.67 -21.21 -4.94
CA VAL A 15 19.31 -19.88 -4.95
C VAL A 15 19.56 -19.41 -3.51
N TYR A 16 20.12 -20.30 -2.69
CA TYR A 16 20.42 -20.08 -1.27
C TYR A 16 21.94 -20.05 -0.99
N PHE A 17 22.79 -19.62 -1.92
CA PHE A 17 24.20 -19.35 -1.61
C PHE A 17 24.76 -18.23 -2.48
N ALA A 18 24.55 -16.97 -2.07
CA ALA A 18 25.50 -15.87 -2.28
C ALA A 18 25.07 -14.62 -1.51
N GLY A 19 25.78 -14.33 -0.42
CA GLY A 19 25.87 -12.98 0.14
C GLY A 19 25.07 -12.74 1.42
N GLN A 20 25.71 -13.02 2.56
CA GLN A 20 25.46 -12.26 3.78
C GLN A 20 25.79 -10.79 3.51
N ARG A 21 24.83 -10.03 2.97
CA ARG A 21 24.91 -8.57 3.03
C ARG A 21 24.67 -8.19 4.48
N SER A 22 25.60 -7.47 5.09
CA SER A 22 25.44 -6.98 6.46
C SER A 22 24.12 -6.19 6.56
N GLN A 23 23.40 -6.33 7.67
CA GLN A 23 22.17 -5.57 7.91
C GLN A 23 22.38 -4.06 7.70
N ALA A 24 23.59 -3.56 7.95
CA ALA A 24 23.99 -2.19 7.66
C ALA A 24 23.93 -1.82 6.16
N ALA A 25 24.37 -2.70 5.25
CA ALA A 25 24.30 -2.47 3.81
C ALA A 25 22.86 -2.52 3.29
N VAL A 26 22.02 -3.39 3.87
CA VAL A 26 20.60 -3.43 3.59
C VAL A 26 19.93 -2.14 4.08
N ALA A 27 20.14 -1.77 5.35
CA ALA A 27 19.63 -0.52 5.93
C ALA A 27 20.07 0.74 5.14
N ALA A 28 21.33 0.81 4.70
CA ALA A 28 21.83 1.92 3.90
C ALA A 28 21.18 2.01 2.50
N LYS A 29 20.84 0.87 1.88
CA LYS A 29 20.06 0.83 0.63
C LYS A 29 18.65 1.39 0.85
N TRP A 30 17.97 0.99 1.93
CA TRP A 30 16.61 1.43 2.25
C TRP A 30 16.55 2.88 2.74
N ALA A 31 17.61 3.38 3.37
CA ALA A 31 17.73 4.80 3.73
C ALA A 31 17.80 5.74 2.51
N ARG A 32 18.15 5.23 1.32
CA ARG A 32 18.25 6.00 0.07
C ARG A 32 17.04 5.84 -0.86
N LEU A 33 16.06 5.01 -0.51
CA LEU A 33 14.83 4.88 -1.29
C LEU A 33 13.86 6.02 -0.92
N GLY A 34 13.17 6.58 -1.93
CA GLY A 34 11.95 7.36 -1.70
C GLY A 34 12.06 8.89 -1.68
N GLU A 35 12.77 9.52 -2.61
CA GLU A 35 12.61 10.97 -2.80
C GLU A 35 11.19 11.29 -3.33
N PHE A 36 10.56 12.34 -2.81
CA PHE A 36 9.30 12.83 -3.35
C PHE A 36 9.50 13.47 -4.72
N LYS A 37 8.83 12.94 -5.74
CA LYS A 37 8.93 13.44 -7.11
C LYS A 37 7.70 13.07 -7.93
N ALA A 38 7.21 13.99 -8.74
CA ALA A 38 6.23 13.67 -9.77
C ALA A 38 6.89 12.85 -10.90
N LEU A 39 6.30 11.72 -11.26
CA LEU A 39 6.85 10.79 -12.26
C LEU A 39 6.38 11.09 -13.69
N ASN A 40 5.27 11.82 -13.83
CA ASN A 40 4.79 12.35 -15.10
C ASN A 40 4.43 13.83 -14.95
N ASP A 41 4.20 14.49 -16.09
CA ASP A 41 3.64 15.84 -16.10
C ASP A 41 2.18 15.78 -15.64
N HIS A 42 2.01 15.85 -14.32
CA HIS A 42 0.70 15.78 -13.70
C HIS A 42 -0.22 16.93 -14.14
N ALA A 43 0.33 18.06 -14.63
CA ALA A 43 -0.48 19.17 -15.10
C ALA A 43 -1.14 18.79 -16.43
N ALA A 44 -0.34 18.29 -17.38
CA ALA A 44 -0.82 17.83 -18.67
C ALA A 44 -1.79 16.65 -18.53
N VAL A 45 -1.50 15.69 -17.63
CA VAL A 45 -2.41 14.56 -17.38
C VAL A 45 -3.75 15.02 -16.80
N VAL A 46 -3.71 15.91 -15.80
CA VAL A 46 -4.92 16.45 -15.18
C VAL A 46 -5.77 17.21 -16.20
N GLU A 47 -5.15 18.07 -17.02
CA GLU A 47 -5.84 18.84 -18.06
C GLU A 47 -6.50 17.91 -19.11
N LYS A 48 -5.81 16.85 -19.52
CA LYS A 48 -6.26 15.96 -20.58
C LYS A 48 -7.26 14.89 -20.11
N HIS A 49 -7.11 14.37 -18.89
CA HIS A 49 -7.77 13.13 -18.47
C HIS A 49 -8.66 13.26 -17.22
N PHE A 50 -8.45 14.27 -16.37
CA PHE A 50 -9.21 14.42 -15.13
C PHE A 50 -10.49 15.24 -15.37
N SER A 51 -11.55 14.88 -14.65
CA SER A 51 -12.82 15.65 -14.67
C SER A 51 -13.29 15.93 -13.25
N LYS A 52 -13.90 17.12 -13.04
CA LYS A 52 -14.47 17.51 -11.73
C LYS A 52 -15.72 16.70 -11.37
N GLU A 53 -16.35 16.08 -12.37
CA GLU A 53 -17.44 15.13 -12.16
C GLU A 53 -16.94 13.81 -11.58
N LYS A 54 -15.64 13.53 -11.71
CA LYS A 54 -14.97 12.33 -11.19
C LYS A 54 -14.46 12.54 -9.77
N GLY A 55 -14.68 11.54 -8.91
CA GLY A 55 -14.03 11.47 -7.60
C GLY A 55 -12.54 11.17 -7.74
N THR A 56 -11.70 11.87 -6.99
CA THR A 56 -10.25 11.63 -7.00
C THR A 56 -9.86 10.67 -5.88
N VAL A 57 -9.19 9.56 -6.24
CA VAL A 57 -8.72 8.55 -5.29
C VAL A 57 -7.19 8.48 -5.30
N LEU A 58 -6.61 8.45 -4.10
CA LEU A 58 -5.18 8.19 -3.88
C LEU A 58 -4.95 6.70 -3.67
N LEU A 59 -4.07 6.11 -4.47
CA LEU A 59 -3.61 4.73 -4.35
C LEU A 59 -2.17 4.70 -3.82
N ILE A 60 -2.00 4.31 -2.56
CA ILE A 60 -0.70 4.19 -1.88
C ILE A 60 -0.20 2.75 -2.02
N GLY A 61 1.04 2.55 -2.47
CA GLY A 61 1.58 1.24 -2.84
C GLY A 61 1.18 0.83 -4.26
N SER A 62 1.01 1.81 -5.14
CA SER A 62 0.47 1.61 -6.50
C SER A 62 1.37 0.74 -7.39
N SER A 63 2.67 0.67 -7.11
CA SER A 63 3.64 -0.03 -7.97
C SER A 63 3.91 -1.47 -7.51
N GLY A 64 3.36 -1.88 -6.38
CA GLY A 64 3.45 -3.25 -5.87
C GLY A 64 2.63 -4.26 -6.69
N PHE A 65 2.77 -5.55 -6.34
CA PHE A 65 2.12 -6.67 -7.04
C PHE A 65 0.59 -6.50 -7.17
N VAL A 66 -0.08 -6.12 -6.08
CA VAL A 66 -1.53 -5.86 -6.08
C VAL A 66 -1.84 -4.49 -6.71
N GLY A 67 -1.03 -3.48 -6.42
CA GLY A 67 -1.27 -2.09 -6.84
C GLY A 67 -1.38 -1.91 -8.34
N VAL A 68 -0.47 -2.53 -9.11
CA VAL A 68 -0.51 -2.42 -10.59
C VAL A 68 -1.79 -3.01 -11.18
N ARG A 69 -2.32 -4.09 -10.58
CA ARG A 69 -3.55 -4.72 -11.06
C ARG A 69 -4.81 -3.97 -10.60
N ILE A 70 -4.80 -3.44 -9.38
CA ILE A 70 -5.90 -2.63 -8.85
C ILE A 70 -6.14 -1.37 -9.68
N GLN A 71 -5.09 -0.75 -10.22
CA GLN A 71 -5.23 0.36 -11.16
C GLN A 71 -6.13 0.02 -12.35
N ASP A 72 -5.87 -1.12 -13.01
CA ASP A 72 -6.66 -1.55 -14.17
C ASP A 72 -8.10 -1.91 -13.76
N LEU A 73 -8.26 -2.65 -12.66
CA LEU A 73 -9.58 -3.08 -12.17
C LEU A 73 -10.45 -1.89 -11.76
N LEU A 74 -9.88 -0.85 -11.16
CA LEU A 74 -10.62 0.35 -10.79
C LEU A 74 -11.07 1.14 -12.02
N VAL A 75 -10.24 1.25 -13.05
CA VAL A 75 -10.62 1.89 -14.32
C VAL A 75 -11.71 1.11 -15.02
N GLU A 76 -11.57 -0.21 -15.10
CA GLU A 76 -12.56 -1.11 -15.70
C GLU A 76 -13.90 -1.06 -14.95
N ALA A 77 -13.87 -1.13 -13.61
CA ALA A 77 -15.06 -1.01 -12.79
C ALA A 77 -15.72 0.36 -12.94
N ALA A 78 -14.95 1.44 -12.96
CA ALA A 78 -15.47 2.79 -13.18
C ALA A 78 -16.17 2.91 -14.54
N ALA A 79 -15.58 2.36 -15.61
CA ALA A 79 -16.20 2.34 -16.93
C ALA A 79 -17.50 1.52 -16.94
N THR A 80 -17.47 0.32 -16.36
CA THR A 80 -18.64 -0.59 -16.28
C THR A 80 -19.80 0.03 -15.51
N HIS A 81 -19.52 0.66 -14.38
CA HIS A 81 -20.54 1.27 -13.53
C HIS A 81 -20.88 2.71 -13.93
N LYS A 82 -20.32 3.23 -15.03
CA LYS A 82 -20.41 4.65 -15.43
C LYS A 82 -20.08 5.59 -14.28
N ALA A 83 -19.17 5.15 -13.40
CA ALA A 83 -18.71 5.89 -12.26
C ALA A 83 -17.54 6.78 -12.68
N ALA A 84 -17.46 7.91 -12.01
CA ALA A 84 -16.52 8.95 -12.37
C ALA A 84 -15.28 8.84 -11.44
N LEU A 85 -14.13 8.42 -11.99
CA LEU A 85 -12.90 8.16 -11.22
C LEU A 85 -11.65 8.83 -11.81
N ASN A 86 -10.95 9.61 -10.99
CA ASN A 86 -9.57 10.07 -11.23
C ASN A 86 -8.63 9.32 -10.28
N LEU A 87 -7.48 8.86 -10.79
CA LEU A 87 -6.51 8.10 -9.99
C LEU A 87 -5.18 8.84 -9.85
N VAL A 88 -4.74 8.93 -8.58
CA VAL A 88 -3.45 9.45 -8.17
C VAL A 88 -2.70 8.33 -7.50
N CYS A 89 -1.54 7.97 -8.02
CA CYS A 89 -0.76 6.81 -7.63
C CYS A 89 0.51 7.27 -6.90
N VAL A 90 0.84 6.62 -5.78
CA VAL A 90 2.10 6.84 -5.07
C VAL A 90 2.71 5.52 -4.59
N ASP A 91 4.01 5.41 -4.76
CA ASP A 91 4.80 4.31 -4.25
C ASP A 91 6.25 4.78 -4.01
N ILE A 92 6.99 4.07 -3.17
CA ILE A 92 8.41 4.36 -2.97
C ILE A 92 9.23 4.04 -4.23
N ASN A 93 8.76 3.10 -5.04
CA ASN A 93 9.35 2.75 -6.33
C ASN A 93 8.40 3.10 -7.48
N PRO A 94 8.91 3.67 -8.59
CA PRO A 94 8.08 3.90 -9.78
C PRO A 94 7.60 2.56 -10.37
N PRO A 95 6.39 2.51 -10.96
CA PRO A 95 5.94 1.33 -11.67
C PRO A 95 6.75 1.16 -12.96
N LYS A 96 6.82 -0.08 -13.48
CA LYS A 96 7.53 -0.36 -14.74
C LYS A 96 6.93 0.38 -15.94
N HIS A 97 5.62 0.60 -15.91
CA HIS A 97 4.87 1.27 -16.96
C HIS A 97 3.94 2.30 -16.32
N LEU A 98 3.97 3.52 -16.82
CA LEU A 98 3.07 4.60 -16.43
C LEU A 98 1.90 4.64 -17.42
N ARG A 99 0.68 4.69 -16.89
CA ARG A 99 -0.49 4.97 -17.72
C ARG A 99 -0.62 6.47 -17.99
N GLU A 100 -1.15 6.83 -19.15
CA GLU A 100 -1.33 8.23 -19.53
C GLU A 100 -2.49 8.92 -18.80
N ASP A 101 -3.44 8.13 -18.29
CA ASP A 101 -4.70 8.60 -17.67
C ASP A 101 -4.62 8.74 -16.14
N MET A 102 -3.43 8.60 -15.55
CA MET A 102 -3.22 8.63 -14.10
C MET A 102 -2.04 9.53 -13.73
N VAL A 103 -2.11 10.14 -12.55
CA VAL A 103 -0.99 10.91 -12.00
C VAL A 103 -0.13 10.01 -11.12
N TYR A 104 1.19 10.09 -11.25
CA TYR A 104 2.11 9.27 -10.46
C TYR A 104 3.11 10.13 -9.68
N PHE A 105 3.31 9.77 -8.42
CA PHE A 105 4.34 10.32 -7.55
C PHE A 105 5.22 9.18 -7.01
N THR A 106 6.50 9.47 -6.77
CA THR A 106 7.25 8.73 -5.76
C THR A 106 7.00 9.35 -4.40
N GLY A 107 6.93 8.52 -3.36
CA GLY A 107 6.74 8.96 -1.99
C GLY A 107 7.12 7.87 -1.01
N ASP A 108 7.55 8.30 0.18
CA ASP A 108 7.97 7.40 1.25
C ASP A 108 7.05 7.64 2.44
N LEU A 109 6.40 6.57 2.92
CA LEU A 109 5.50 6.64 4.08
C LEU A 109 6.23 6.97 5.39
N ARG A 110 7.55 6.81 5.42
CA ARG A 110 8.37 7.25 6.55
C ARG A 110 8.49 8.77 6.60
N GLU A 111 8.13 9.48 5.53
CA GLU A 111 8.18 10.93 5.41
C GLU A 111 6.75 11.50 5.23
N PRO A 112 6.06 11.90 6.31
CA PRO A 112 4.65 12.33 6.24
C PRO A 112 4.40 13.46 5.24
N LYS A 113 5.43 14.31 5.04
CA LYS A 113 5.41 15.41 4.08
C LYS A 113 5.25 14.96 2.64
N HIS A 114 5.70 13.76 2.28
CA HIS A 114 5.52 13.24 0.92
C HIS A 114 4.04 13.02 0.62
N ILE A 115 3.30 12.40 1.55
CA ILE A 115 1.86 12.17 1.41
C ILE A 115 1.08 13.49 1.47
N GLU A 116 1.40 14.38 2.42
CA GLU A 116 0.78 15.70 2.53
C GLU A 116 0.94 16.52 1.24
N SER A 117 2.13 16.50 0.63
CA SER A 117 2.42 17.21 -0.61
C SER A 117 1.53 16.76 -1.78
N ILE A 118 1.15 15.48 -1.84
CA ILE A 118 0.23 14.96 -2.85
C ILE A 118 -1.17 15.55 -2.64
N TYR A 119 -1.65 15.57 -1.41
CA TYR A 119 -2.94 16.18 -1.09
C TYR A 119 -3.00 17.66 -1.48
N GLU A 120 -1.96 18.43 -1.16
CA GLU A 120 -1.91 19.87 -1.50
C GLU A 120 -1.74 20.10 -3.00
N ALA A 121 -0.92 19.31 -3.69
CA ALA A 121 -0.75 19.38 -5.13
C ALA A 121 -2.08 19.11 -5.87
N MET A 122 -2.85 18.11 -5.45
CA MET A 122 -4.12 17.79 -6.09
C MET A 122 -5.23 18.78 -5.72
N LYS A 123 -5.26 19.26 -4.47
CA LYS A 123 -6.21 20.28 -4.00
C LYS A 123 -6.02 21.62 -4.73
N SER A 124 -4.78 22.10 -4.86
CA SER A 124 -4.47 23.35 -5.56
C SER A 124 -4.86 23.33 -7.04
N ARG A 125 -4.92 22.14 -7.65
CA ARG A 125 -5.39 21.92 -9.03
C ARG A 125 -6.91 21.77 -9.16
N GLY A 126 -7.65 21.84 -8.05
CA GLY A 126 -9.10 21.70 -8.05
C GLY A 126 -9.60 20.24 -8.08
N PHE A 127 -8.73 19.28 -7.78
CA PHE A 127 -9.04 17.85 -7.72
C PHE A 127 -8.72 17.27 -6.33
N PRO A 128 -9.32 17.80 -5.25
CA PRO A 128 -9.05 17.32 -3.90
C PRO A 128 -9.33 15.81 -3.81
N ILE A 129 -8.40 15.08 -3.19
CA ILE A 129 -8.54 13.64 -2.96
C ILE A 129 -9.73 13.39 -2.01
N LYS A 130 -10.62 12.49 -2.42
CA LYS A 130 -11.86 12.14 -1.71
C LYS A 130 -11.87 10.71 -1.18
N GLY A 131 -11.05 9.83 -1.74
CA GLY A 131 -10.85 8.47 -1.24
C GLY A 131 -9.37 8.11 -1.20
N THR A 132 -8.98 7.23 -0.29
CA THR A 132 -7.64 6.64 -0.24
C THR A 132 -7.74 5.12 -0.19
N ILE A 133 -6.89 4.46 -0.97
CA ILE A 133 -6.68 3.01 -0.94
C ILE A 133 -5.21 2.79 -0.55
N HIS A 134 -4.99 2.17 0.62
CA HIS A 134 -3.68 1.94 1.18
C HIS A 134 -3.27 0.47 1.03
N LEU A 135 -2.42 0.21 0.04
CA LEU A 135 -1.86 -1.11 -0.28
C LEU A 135 -0.41 -1.29 0.17
N ALA A 136 0.30 -0.18 0.42
CA ALA A 136 1.71 -0.21 0.78
C ALA A 136 1.93 -0.99 2.06
N SER A 137 2.85 -1.95 2.01
CA SER A 137 3.29 -2.70 3.17
C SER A 137 4.64 -3.35 2.90
N ILE A 138 5.49 -3.38 3.90
CA ILE A 138 6.73 -4.15 3.90
C ILE A 138 6.43 -5.50 4.53
N ILE A 139 6.70 -6.55 3.78
CA ILE A 139 6.65 -7.94 4.23
C ILE A 139 8.03 -8.30 4.78
N PRO A 140 8.14 -9.11 5.86
CA PRO A 140 9.43 -9.44 6.41
C PRO A 140 10.14 -10.37 5.43
N PHE A 141 11.22 -9.86 4.84
CA PHE A 141 12.16 -10.65 4.05
C PHE A 141 13.52 -10.64 4.76
N LEU A 142 14.36 -11.63 4.47
CA LEU A 142 15.68 -11.78 5.06
C LEU A 142 16.48 -10.46 5.03
N GLY A 143 16.68 -9.88 6.22
CA GLY A 143 17.54 -8.71 6.44
C GLY A 143 16.85 -7.36 6.52
N ILE A 144 15.51 -7.26 6.47
CA ILE A 144 14.81 -5.99 6.75
C ILE A 144 14.64 -5.83 8.27
N PRO A 145 15.12 -4.73 8.88
CA PRO A 145 14.95 -4.51 10.32
C PRO A 145 13.47 -4.35 10.71
N GLU A 146 13.07 -4.93 11.84
CA GLU A 146 11.69 -4.83 12.34
C GLU A 146 11.23 -3.40 12.58
N SER A 147 12.15 -2.53 13.02
CA SER A 147 11.89 -1.09 13.18
C SER A 147 11.55 -0.40 11.86
N PHE A 148 12.15 -0.84 10.75
CA PHE A 148 11.81 -0.33 9.42
C PHE A 148 10.42 -0.81 8.98
N ILE A 149 10.11 -2.09 9.21
CA ILE A 149 8.80 -2.66 8.92
C ILE A 149 7.72 -1.92 9.72
N THR A 150 7.96 -1.71 11.02
CA THR A 150 7.05 -0.99 11.92
C THR A 150 6.85 0.47 11.48
N ARG A 151 7.94 1.20 11.18
CA ARG A 151 7.85 2.59 10.72
C ARG A 151 7.01 2.71 9.45
N VAL A 152 7.14 1.79 8.50
CA VAL A 152 6.35 1.85 7.26
C VAL A 152 4.91 1.39 7.47
N ASN A 153 4.72 0.20 8.07
CA ASN A 153 3.41 -0.46 8.13
C ASN A 153 2.47 0.13 9.19
N VAL A 154 3.02 0.68 10.28
CA VAL A 154 2.25 1.19 11.41
C VAL A 154 2.28 2.70 11.40
N ASP A 155 3.45 3.29 11.60
CA ASP A 155 3.53 4.74 11.77
C ASP A 155 3.23 5.48 10.45
N GLY A 156 3.74 4.99 9.32
CA GLY A 156 3.44 5.54 8.00
C GLY A 156 1.96 5.42 7.61
N LEU A 157 1.28 4.37 8.08
CA LEU A 157 -0.17 4.25 7.97
C LEU A 157 -0.88 5.25 8.88
N GLN A 158 -0.47 5.37 10.14
CA GLN A 158 -1.00 6.35 11.10
C GLN A 158 -0.92 7.76 10.53
N ASP A 159 0.23 8.13 9.97
CA ASP A 159 0.49 9.40 9.31
C ASP A 159 -0.46 9.57 8.10
N SER A 160 -0.62 8.54 7.28
CA SER A 160 -1.54 8.54 6.12
C SER A 160 -3.01 8.74 6.52
N VAL A 161 -3.46 8.08 7.59
CA VAL A 161 -4.82 8.22 8.14
C VAL A 161 -5.03 9.64 8.68
N GLN A 162 -4.05 10.19 9.39
CA GLN A 162 -4.11 11.57 9.87
C GLN A 162 -4.17 12.58 8.73
N MET A 163 -3.39 12.38 7.66
CA MET A 163 -3.47 13.24 6.47
C MET A 163 -4.82 13.12 5.78
N ALA A 164 -5.35 11.90 5.61
CA ALA A 164 -6.68 11.70 5.04
C ALA A 164 -7.75 12.46 5.83
N LYS A 165 -7.72 12.39 7.17
CA LYS A 165 -8.60 13.18 8.05
C LYS A 165 -8.42 14.68 7.87
N LYS A 166 -7.18 15.17 7.93
CA LYS A 166 -6.84 16.59 7.77
C LYS A 166 -7.36 17.16 6.46
N HIS A 167 -7.34 16.39 5.38
CA HIS A 167 -7.75 16.81 4.04
C HIS A 167 -9.23 16.50 3.71
N GLY A 168 -10.01 15.99 4.66
CA GLY A 168 -11.44 15.73 4.47
C GLY A 168 -11.73 14.62 3.47
N VAL A 169 -10.91 13.57 3.47
CA VAL A 169 -11.16 12.33 2.73
C VAL A 169 -12.41 11.65 3.28
N MET A 170 -13.29 11.18 2.39
CA MET A 170 -14.58 10.58 2.74
C MET A 170 -14.50 9.06 2.96
N GLY A 171 -13.46 8.41 2.46
CA GLY A 171 -13.25 6.97 2.63
C GLY A 171 -11.78 6.60 2.61
N PHE A 172 -11.38 5.72 3.53
CA PHE A 172 -10.03 5.20 3.64
C PHE A 172 -10.10 3.67 3.66
N LEU A 173 -9.68 3.03 2.58
CA LEU A 173 -9.61 1.58 2.45
C LEU A 173 -8.20 1.10 2.77
N TYR A 174 -8.09 0.19 3.73
CA TYR A 174 -6.82 -0.44 4.12
C TYR A 174 -6.85 -1.91 3.75
N THR A 175 -5.79 -2.42 3.10
CA THR A 175 -5.66 -3.87 2.86
C THR A 175 -4.89 -4.54 4.00
N SER A 176 -5.64 -5.27 4.81
CA SER A 176 -5.08 -6.09 5.88
C SER A 176 -4.54 -7.43 5.36
N SER A 177 -4.36 -8.41 6.25
CA SER A 177 -3.88 -9.74 5.94
C SER A 177 -4.56 -10.78 6.81
N ALA A 178 -4.86 -11.95 6.23
CA ALA A 178 -5.33 -13.11 7.00
C ALA A 178 -4.33 -13.57 8.07
N THR A 179 -3.08 -13.08 8.04
CA THR A 179 -2.12 -13.37 9.09
C THR A 179 -2.50 -12.77 10.45
N CYS A 180 -3.41 -11.78 10.50
CA CYS A 180 -3.88 -11.14 11.73
C CYS A 180 -4.50 -12.09 12.76
N ILE A 181 -4.95 -13.27 12.32
CA ILE A 181 -5.59 -14.28 13.18
C ILE A 181 -4.72 -15.52 13.41
N LEU A 182 -3.47 -15.52 12.93
CA LEU A 182 -2.55 -16.65 13.11
C LEU A 182 -1.90 -16.59 14.50
N ASP A 183 -2.23 -17.58 15.34
CA ASP A 183 -1.69 -17.73 16.69
C ASP A 183 -0.29 -18.34 16.66
N GLY A 184 0.71 -17.53 16.97
CA GLY A 184 2.10 -17.96 17.05
C GLY A 184 2.44 -18.80 18.28
N ALA A 185 1.54 -18.92 19.26
CA ALA A 185 1.77 -19.75 20.44
C ALA A 185 1.48 -21.23 20.20
N ASN A 186 0.52 -21.54 19.33
CA ASN A 186 0.01 -22.91 19.14
C ASN A 186 0.11 -23.43 17.70
N ASP A 187 0.62 -22.63 16.75
CA ASP A 187 0.64 -22.93 15.31
C ASP A 187 -0.71 -23.48 14.81
N ALA A 188 -1.80 -23.02 15.43
CA ALA A 188 -3.13 -23.56 15.19
C ALA A 188 -3.66 -23.01 13.86
N PRO A 189 -4.12 -23.88 12.93
CA PRO A 189 -4.75 -23.41 11.71
C PRO A 189 -6.02 -22.64 12.07
N ALA A 190 -6.19 -21.49 11.42
CA ALA A 190 -7.37 -20.66 11.54
C ALA A 190 -8.46 -21.22 10.61
N ASP A 191 -9.00 -22.40 10.96
CA ASP A 191 -10.03 -23.09 10.18
C ASP A 191 -11.44 -22.65 10.62
N GLY A 192 -12.27 -22.23 9.65
CA GLY A 192 -13.68 -21.91 9.90
C GLY A 192 -13.94 -20.62 10.69
N VAL A 193 -12.95 -19.73 10.74
CA VAL A 193 -13.02 -18.40 11.37
C VAL A 193 -13.65 -17.36 10.44
N ASP A 194 -14.31 -16.38 11.05
CA ASP A 194 -14.96 -15.23 10.39
C ASP A 194 -14.32 -13.90 10.86
N GLU A 195 -14.90 -12.78 10.41
CA GLU A 195 -14.43 -11.42 10.70
C GLU A 195 -14.59 -11.00 12.17
N ASP A 196 -15.28 -11.80 13.01
CA ASP A 196 -15.43 -11.56 14.45
C ASP A 196 -14.32 -12.23 15.28
N ALA A 197 -13.40 -12.95 14.64
CA ALA A 197 -12.30 -13.63 15.31
C ALA A 197 -11.41 -12.63 16.09
N PRO A 198 -11.09 -12.92 17.37
CA PRO A 198 -10.22 -12.05 18.16
C PRO A 198 -8.78 -12.11 17.64
N TYR A 199 -8.05 -11.01 17.80
CA TYR A 199 -6.60 -11.03 17.59
C TYR A 199 -5.92 -12.02 18.55
N PRO A 200 -4.90 -12.76 18.09
CA PRO A 200 -4.17 -13.71 18.93
C PRO A 200 -3.42 -12.97 20.04
N ALA A 201 -3.22 -13.65 21.17
CA ALA A 201 -2.41 -13.12 22.27
C ALA A 201 -0.92 -13.01 21.88
N VAL A 202 -0.47 -13.92 21.00
CA VAL A 202 0.90 -13.96 20.47
C VAL A 202 0.84 -13.97 18.94
N ASN A 203 1.38 -12.92 18.33
CA ASN A 203 1.47 -12.84 16.87
C ASN A 203 2.59 -13.75 16.36
N MET A 204 2.34 -14.41 15.22
CA MET A 204 3.31 -15.29 14.56
C MET A 204 4.65 -14.61 14.19
N ASP A 205 4.59 -13.36 13.72
CA ASP A 205 5.79 -12.59 13.37
C ASP A 205 5.57 -11.07 13.47
N THR A 206 6.61 -10.32 13.15
CA THR A 206 6.60 -8.85 13.12
C THR A 206 5.60 -8.30 12.10
N TYR A 207 5.40 -8.95 10.95
CA TYR A 207 4.43 -8.47 9.96
C TYR A 207 3.00 -8.61 10.46
N THR A 208 2.64 -9.76 11.02
CA THR A 208 1.35 -9.96 11.71
C THR A 208 1.16 -8.91 12.80
N THR A 209 2.18 -8.66 13.61
CA THR A 209 2.13 -7.60 14.64
C THR A 209 1.81 -6.24 14.04
N THR A 210 2.46 -5.87 12.93
CA THR A 210 2.18 -4.59 12.25
C THR A 210 0.79 -4.54 11.61
N LYS A 211 0.28 -5.65 11.06
CA LYS A 211 -1.06 -5.72 10.46
C LYS A 211 -2.17 -5.61 11.50
N VAL A 212 -2.03 -6.28 12.64
CA VAL A 212 -2.95 -6.14 13.79
C VAL A 212 -2.95 -4.71 14.33
N ALA A 213 -1.77 -4.09 14.47
CA ALA A 213 -1.69 -2.68 14.88
C ALA A 213 -2.36 -1.74 13.87
N ALA A 214 -2.15 -1.99 12.58
CA ALA A 214 -2.74 -1.22 11.50
C ALA A 214 -4.27 -1.30 11.46
N GLU A 215 -4.86 -2.49 11.61
CA GLU A 215 -6.32 -2.62 11.71
C GLU A 215 -6.88 -1.81 12.88
N LYS A 216 -6.24 -1.88 14.06
CA LYS A 216 -6.65 -1.09 15.23
C LYS A 216 -6.62 0.42 14.95
N ILE A 217 -5.58 0.91 14.25
CA ILE A 217 -5.45 2.31 13.85
C ILE A 217 -6.61 2.73 12.93
N VAL A 218 -6.91 1.92 11.91
CA VAL A 218 -7.96 2.23 10.93
C VAL A 218 -9.35 2.14 11.57
N SER A 219 -9.62 1.13 12.38
CA SER A 219 -10.90 0.98 13.09
C SER A 219 -11.15 2.09 14.10
N ALA A 220 -10.12 2.55 14.82
CA ALA A 220 -10.24 3.71 15.72
C ALA A 220 -10.39 5.05 14.97
N ALA A 221 -10.18 5.05 13.65
CA ALA A 221 -10.24 6.25 12.83
C ALA A 221 -11.62 6.52 12.20
N HIS A 222 -12.52 5.53 12.23
CA HIS A 222 -13.89 5.60 11.73
C HIS A 222 -14.81 6.45 12.63
#